data_AF-A0A8C0BX67-F1
#
_entry.id   AF-A0A8C0BX67-F1
#
_cell.length_a   1.000
_cell.length_b   1.000
_cell.length_c   1.000
_cell.angle_alpha   90.00
_cell.angle_beta   90.00
_cell.angle_gamma   90.00
#
_symmetry.space_group_name_H-M   'P 1'
#
loop_
_entity.id
_entity.type
_entity.pdbx_description
1 polymer ?
#
loop_
_entity_poly.entity_id
_entity_poly.type
_entity_poly.pdbx_seq_one_letter_code
_entity_poly.pdbx_strand_id
1 'polypeptide(L)' 'MPVARSWVCRKTYVTPRRPFEKSRLDQELKLIGEYGLRNKREVWRVKFTLAKIRKAARELLTLDEKDPRRLFE' A
#
# COMPACT_ATOMS: atom_id res chain seq x y z
N MET A 1 -20.38 -29.64 16.56
CA MET A 1 -19.37 -28.69 17.09
C MET A 1 -19.34 -27.46 16.20
N PRO A 2 -19.55 -26.24 16.70
CA PRO A 2 -19.50 -25.06 15.85
C PRO A 2 -18.03 -24.72 15.57
N VAL A 3 -17.62 -24.80 14.30
CA VAL A 3 -16.32 -24.30 13.83
C VAL A 3 -16.26 -22.79 14.09
N ALA A 4 -15.31 -22.36 14.91
CA ALA A 4 -15.06 -20.95 15.17
C ALA A 4 -14.73 -20.25 13.85
N ARG A 5 -15.63 -19.37 13.39
CA ARG A 5 -15.38 -18.47 12.25
C ARG A 5 -14.27 -17.50 12.67
N SER A 6 -13.04 -17.74 12.25
CA SER A 6 -11.95 -16.77 12.45
C SER A 6 -12.15 -15.61 11.46
N TRP A 7 -12.73 -14.51 11.94
CA TRP A 7 -12.88 -13.30 11.14
C TRP A 7 -11.52 -12.64 10.96
N VAL A 8 -10.81 -12.96 9.88
CA VAL A 8 -9.54 -12.33 9.56
C VAL A 8 -9.78 -10.96 8.92
N CYS A 9 -9.64 -9.90 9.72
CA CYS A 9 -9.70 -8.51 9.24
C CYS A 9 -8.29 -7.89 9.29
N ARG A 10 -7.84 -7.28 8.18
CA ARG A 10 -6.54 -6.58 8.09
C ARG A 10 -6.71 -5.12 7.70
N LYS A 11 -5.84 -4.26 8.26
CA LYS A 11 -5.79 -2.84 7.92
C LYS A 11 -5.32 -2.67 6.47
N THR A 12 -5.94 -1.72 5.76
CA THR A 12 -5.69 -1.40 4.35
C THR A 12 -4.86 -0.14 4.14
N TYR A 13 -4.34 0.46 5.21
CA TYR A 13 -3.54 1.69 5.16
C TYR A 13 -2.49 1.67 6.28
N VAL A 14 -1.45 2.46 6.09
CA VAL A 14 -0.39 2.68 7.08
C VAL A 14 -0.25 4.18 7.31
N THR A 15 -0.13 4.60 8.56
CA THR A 15 0.08 6.00 8.93
C THR A 15 1.52 6.42 8.65
N PRO A 16 1.76 7.65 8.15
CA PRO A 16 3.11 8.19 7.99
C PRO A 16 3.89 8.15 9.31
N ARG A 17 5.21 7.90 9.22
CA ARG A 17 6.09 7.88 10.42
C ARG A 17 6.21 9.26 11.06
N ARG A 18 6.27 10.32 10.25
CA ARG A 18 6.38 11.72 10.69
C ARG A 18 5.08 12.45 10.38
N PRO A 19 4.29 12.83 11.40
CA PRO A 19 3.02 13.52 11.17
C PRO A 19 3.19 14.89 10.53
N PHE A 20 4.15 15.70 11.01
CA PHE A 20 4.32 17.11 10.64
C PHE A 20 5.47 17.34 9.66
N GLU A 21 5.33 16.81 8.46
CA GLU A 21 6.31 16.98 7.38
C GLU A 21 5.68 17.82 6.27
N LYS A 22 6.15 19.08 6.15
CA LYS A 22 5.54 20.09 5.25
C LYS A 22 5.45 19.60 3.80
N SER A 23 6.55 19.10 3.25
CA SER A 23 6.62 18.55 1.90
C SER A 23 5.58 17.45 1.63
N ARG A 24 5.38 16.54 2.60
CA ARG A 24 4.37 15.47 2.51
C ARG A 24 2.95 16.02 2.56
N LEU A 25 2.69 16.99 3.44
CA LEU A 25 1.37 17.60 3.60
C LEU A 25 0.95 18.36 2.34
N ASP A 26 1.87 19.11 1.74
CA ASP A 26 1.63 19.88 0.51
C ASP A 26 1.36 18.95 -0.69
N GLN A 27 2.15 17.88 -0.84
CA GLN A 27 1.93 16.86 -1.87
C GLN A 27 0.59 16.14 -1.71
N GLU A 28 0.23 15.75 -0.48
CA GLU A 28 -1.05 15.11 -0.22
C GLU A 28 -2.23 16.05 -0.48
N LEU A 29 -2.10 17.34 -0.14
CA LEU A 29 -3.13 18.33 -0.40
C LEU A 29 -3.35 18.55 -1.90
N LYS A 30 -2.27 18.61 -2.69
CA LYS A 30 -2.34 18.71 -4.15
C LYS A 30 -3.10 17.52 -4.76
N LEU A 31 -2.73 16.30 -4.38
CA LEU A 31 -3.42 15.08 -4.84
C LEU A 31 -4.89 15.04 -4.42
N ILE A 32 -5.20 15.48 -3.20
CA ILE A 32 -6.59 15.54 -2.72
C ILE A 32 -7.40 16.54 -3.55
N GLY A 33 -6.84 17.70 -3.86
CA GLY A 33 -7.49 18.72 -4.70
C GLY A 33 -7.68 18.29 -6.14
N GLU A 34 -6.68 17.64 -6.75
CA GLU A 34 -6.74 17.17 -8.14
C GLU A 34 -7.80 16.08 -8.35
N TYR A 35 -7.94 15.16 -7.39
CA TYR A 35 -8.83 14.00 -7.52
C TYR A 35 -10.11 14.09 -6.68
N GLY A 36 -10.34 15.20 -5.98
CA GLY A 36 -11.55 15.42 -5.16
C GLY A 36 -11.72 14.44 -4.00
N LEU A 37 -10.63 14.03 -3.35
CA LEU A 37 -10.65 13.03 -2.29
C LEU A 37 -11.22 13.60 -0.99
N ARG A 38 -11.95 12.79 -0.21
CA ARG A 38 -12.56 13.26 1.05
C ARG A 38 -11.55 13.27 2.19
N ASN A 39 -10.66 12.29 2.24
CA ASN A 39 -9.78 12.04 3.38
C ASN A 39 -8.35 11.64 2.96
N LYS A 40 -7.34 12.07 3.73
CA LYS A 40 -5.94 11.59 3.58
C LYS A 40 -5.79 10.08 3.69
N ARG A 41 -6.73 9.41 4.35
CA ARG A 41 -6.78 7.94 4.45
C ARG A 41 -6.93 7.26 3.08
N GLU A 42 -7.61 7.88 2.12
CA GLU A 42 -7.76 7.36 0.76
C GLU A 42 -6.41 7.34 0.04
N VAL A 43 -5.67 8.44 0.13
CA VAL A 43 -4.28 8.53 -0.36
C VAL A 43 -3.40 7.47 0.31
N TRP A 44 -3.51 7.29 1.64
CA TRP A 44 -2.70 6.30 2.36
C TRP A 44 -3.05 4.84 2.02
N ARG A 45 -4.30 4.55 1.65
CA ARG A 45 -4.70 3.21 1.17
C ARG A 45 -4.03 2.88 -0.16
N VAL A 46 -4.06 3.82 -1.11
CA VAL A 46 -3.42 3.64 -2.42
C VAL A 46 -1.90 3.57 -2.30
N LYS A 47 -1.29 4.42 -1.46
CA LYS A 47 0.14 4.32 -1.16
C LYS A 47 0.51 2.96 -0.55
N PHE A 48 -0.36 2.39 0.30
CA PHE A 48 -0.13 1.08 0.89
C PHE A 48 -0.21 -0.07 -0.13
N THR A 49 -1.19 -0.05 -1.04
CA THR A 49 -1.29 -1.06 -2.10
C THR A 49 -0.09 -0.98 -3.04
N LEU A 50 0.30 0.23 -3.45
CA LEU A 50 1.48 0.48 -4.28
C LEU A 50 2.77 0.02 -3.59
N ALA A 51 2.91 0.23 -2.28
CA ALA A 51 4.06 -0.25 -1.52
C ALA A 51 4.16 -1.79 -1.50
N LYS A 52 3.03 -2.51 -1.45
CA LYS A 52 3.01 -3.97 -1.54
C LYS A 52 3.47 -4.46 -2.91
N ILE A 53 2.92 -3.88 -3.98
CA ILE A 53 3.29 -4.22 -5.35
C ILE A 53 4.79 -3.97 -5.57
N ARG A 54 5.30 -2.81 -5.15
CA ARG A 54 6.74 -2.49 -5.24
C ARG A 54 7.63 -3.39 -4.38
N LYS A 55 7.10 -3.91 -3.27
CA LYS A 55 7.84 -4.88 -2.45
C LYS A 55 7.96 -6.21 -3.18
N ALA A 56 6.83 -6.76 -3.66
CA ALA A 56 6.83 -8.00 -4.44
C ALA A 56 7.72 -7.88 -5.67
N ALA A 57 7.58 -6.82 -6.47
CA ALA A 57 8.41 -6.60 -7.65
C ALA A 57 9.93 -6.55 -7.32
N ARG A 58 10.33 -5.93 -6.19
CA ARG A 58 11.74 -5.89 -5.78
C ARG A 58 12.27 -7.28 -5.41
N GLU A 59 11.46 -8.12 -4.79
CA GLU A 59 11.83 -9.49 -4.44
C GLU A 59 11.93 -10.36 -5.71
N LEU A 60 10.98 -10.23 -6.64
CA LEU A 60 10.98 -10.96 -7.90
C LEU A 60 12.16 -10.60 -8.82
N LEU A 61 12.54 -9.32 -8.88
CA LEU A 61 13.66 -8.86 -9.70
C LEU A 61 15.03 -9.33 -9.20
N THR A 62 15.15 -9.77 -7.95
CA THR A 62 16.39 -10.36 -7.43
C THR A 62 16.58 -11.83 -7.81
N LEU A 63 15.53 -12.50 -8.28
CA LEU A 63 15.56 -13.89 -8.74
C LEU A 63 16.04 -13.98 -10.19
N ASP A 64 16.47 -15.17 -10.61
CA ASP A 64 16.90 -15.39 -11.99
C ASP A 64 15.71 -15.21 -12.97
N GLU A 65 16.00 -14.88 -14.21
CA GLU A 65 14.96 -14.55 -15.21
C GLU A 65 14.03 -15.74 -15.50
N LYS A 66 14.52 -16.97 -15.31
CA LYS A 66 13.77 -18.21 -15.57
C LYS A 66 13.16 -18.82 -14.32
N ASP A 67 13.31 -18.19 -13.15
CA ASP A 67 12.70 -18.70 -11.93
C ASP A 67 11.17 -18.70 -12.08
N PRO A 68 10.48 -19.83 -11.79
CA PRO A 68 9.03 -19.92 -11.95
C PRO A 68 8.29 -18.90 -11.08
N ARG A 69 8.85 -18.52 -9.94
CA ARG A 69 8.29 -17.47 -9.07
C ARG A 69 8.28 -16.10 -9.75
N ARG A 70 9.31 -15.77 -10.54
CA ARG A 70 9.38 -14.49 -11.26
C ARG A 70 8.42 -14.43 -12.46
N LEU A 71 8.14 -15.58 -13.07
CA LEU A 71 7.29 -15.68 -14.27
C LEU A 71 5.79 -15.66 -13.96
N PHE A 72 5.38 -16.20 -12.81
CA PHE A 72 3.96 -16.47 -12.52
C PHE A 72 3.37 -15.65 -11.36
N GLU A 73 4.16 -14.81 -10.69
CA GLU A 73 3.74 -14.01 -9.52
C GLU A 73 3.62 -12.50 -9.80
#